data_AF-A0A818SZZ5-F1
#
_entry.id   AF-A0A818SZZ5-F1
#
_cell.length_a   1.000
_cell.length_b   1.000
_cell.length_c   1.000
_cell.angle_alpha   90.00
_cell.angle_beta   90.00
_cell.angle_gamma   90.00
#
_symmetry.space_group_name_H-M   'P 1'
#
loop_
_entity.id
_entity.type
_entity.pdbx_description
1 polymer ?
#
loop_
_entity_poly.entity_id
_entity_poly.type
_entity_poly.pdbx_seq_one_letter_code
_entity_poly.pdbx_strand_id
1 'polypeptide(L)'
;MSVATVFVINPQTLKIQRNPRRRRSIIRQFALTTSAHGIPGIARSQSKHNRIFWSICSIAFVAITLYFVIREIRNYFDYSTQTSVNMINEWPQYFPAFTICNLVPIRSDRFIKPFLDFTDMLNITRTNDSISISSNQAKYIGDFLQIKVNQNESFDEFFFPLDAMLIKCTFNGRSCSAKNFTSFYSSTYGLCYTFNAKLKNMKNIQYSDEYGGPGNLNLRFYVHSHQYVPYIREGIGMIGMVHNNVQLPLIDSAGIALATGFKHRITYTKKTISYLRAPYSTCDDKIPSMMQAMFDNYQGAEY
;
A
#
# COMPACT_ATOMS: atom_id res chain seq x y z
N MET A 1 2.19 94.11 -15.27
CA MET A 1 2.64 93.50 -16.53
C MET A 1 4.15 93.36 -16.49
N SER A 2 4.65 92.19 -16.07
CA SER A 2 6.08 91.85 -16.17
C SER A 2 6.26 90.88 -17.32
N VAL A 3 7.13 91.27 -18.25
CA VAL A 3 7.41 90.56 -19.50
C VAL A 3 8.08 89.22 -19.19
N ALA A 4 7.46 88.12 -19.61
CA ALA A 4 8.08 86.80 -19.55
C ALA A 4 9.11 86.67 -20.67
N THR A 5 10.38 86.57 -20.31
CA THR A 5 11.48 86.25 -21.23
C THR A 5 11.49 84.74 -21.50
N VAL A 6 11.13 84.36 -22.73
CA VAL A 6 11.27 82.99 -23.22
C VAL A 6 12.74 82.76 -23.58
N PHE A 7 13.41 81.89 -22.85
CA PHE A 7 14.74 81.42 -23.20
C PHE A 7 14.64 80.32 -24.27
N VAL A 8 15.25 80.57 -25.43
CA VAL A 8 15.38 79.57 -26.50
C VAL A 8 16.35 78.48 -26.03
N ILE A 9 15.84 77.28 -25.77
CA ILE A 9 16.68 76.10 -25.52
C ILE A 9 17.30 75.69 -26.86
N ASN A 10 18.61 75.90 -26.99
CA ASN A 10 19.38 75.42 -28.15
C ASN A 10 19.36 73.88 -28.16
N PRO A 11 18.81 73.21 -29.19
CA PRO A 11 18.66 71.76 -29.22
C PRO A 11 20.00 70.98 -29.28
N GLN A 12 21.14 71.67 -29.40
CA GLN A 12 22.46 71.03 -29.34
C GLN A 12 22.92 70.66 -27.91
N THR A 13 22.30 71.19 -26.85
CA THR A 13 22.69 70.87 -25.46
C THR A 13 22.07 69.58 -24.92
N LEU A 14 21.11 68.98 -25.64
CA LEU A 14 20.54 67.66 -25.32
C LEU A 14 21.25 66.48 -25.99
N LYS A 15 22.45 66.69 -26.56
CA LYS A 15 23.32 65.56 -26.88
C LYS A 15 23.96 65.10 -25.58
N ILE A 16 23.45 64.00 -25.01
CA ILE A 16 24.15 63.23 -23.97
C ILE A 16 25.53 62.86 -24.53
N GLN A 17 26.54 63.70 -24.29
CA GLN A 17 27.92 63.38 -24.64
C GLN A 17 28.35 62.27 -23.70
N ARG A 18 28.22 61.01 -24.16
CA ARG A 18 28.73 59.82 -23.47
C ARG A 18 30.25 59.90 -23.44
N ASN A 19 30.80 60.60 -22.46
CA ASN A 19 32.24 60.75 -22.28
C ASN A 19 32.86 59.40 -21.84
N PRO A 20 33.71 58.76 -22.66
CA PRO A 20 34.26 57.44 -22.37
C PRO A 20 35.17 57.43 -21.12
N ARG A 21 35.76 58.58 -20.74
CA ARG A 21 36.56 58.71 -19.52
C ARG A 21 35.72 58.56 -18.25
N ARG A 22 34.50 59.11 -18.25
CA ARG A 22 33.54 59.00 -17.14
C ARG A 22 33.02 57.56 -16.98
N ARG A 23 32.87 56.82 -18.07
CA ARG A 23 32.45 55.40 -18.03
C ARG A 23 33.54 54.49 -17.44
N ARG A 24 34.81 54.72 -17.79
CA ARG A 24 35.95 53.95 -17.27
C ARG A 24 36.16 54.15 -15.77
N SER A 25 35.97 55.37 -15.25
CA SER A 25 36.08 55.63 -13.82
C SER A 25 34.98 54.92 -13.02
N ILE A 26 33.74 54.91 -13.52
CA ILE A 26 32.61 54.22 -12.89
C ILE A 26 32.84 52.70 -12.84
N ILE A 27 33.24 52.09 -13.97
CA ILE A 27 33.52 50.65 -14.03
C ILE A 27 34.66 50.27 -13.08
N ARG A 28 35.71 51.10 -13.01
CA ARG A 28 36.83 50.87 -12.10
C ARG A 28 36.42 51.00 -10.64
N GLN A 29 35.61 52.00 -10.30
CA GLN A 29 35.09 52.18 -8.94
C GLN A 29 34.25 50.96 -8.52
N PHE A 30 33.33 50.51 -9.37
CA PHE A 30 32.55 49.29 -9.15
C PHE A 30 33.43 48.05 -8.98
N ALA A 31 34.43 47.88 -9.84
CA ALA A 31 35.35 46.74 -9.78
C ALA A 31 36.19 46.72 -8.50
N LEU A 32 36.42 47.88 -7.87
CA LEU A 32 37.15 48.00 -6.60
C LEU A 32 36.26 47.80 -5.37
N THR A 33 34.96 48.05 -5.49
CA THR A 33 33.98 47.98 -4.38
C THR A 33 33.08 46.76 -4.42
N THR A 34 33.10 45.98 -5.50
CA THR A 34 32.29 44.77 -5.61
C THR A 34 32.70 43.70 -4.60
N SER A 35 31.73 42.92 -4.13
CA SER A 35 31.93 41.75 -3.26
C SER A 35 32.49 40.53 -4.00
N ALA A 36 32.54 40.55 -5.34
CA ALA A 36 33.13 39.48 -6.13
C ALA A 36 34.66 39.48 -5.96
N HIS A 37 35.17 38.64 -5.06
CA HIS A 37 36.57 38.66 -4.59
C HIS A 37 37.65 38.70 -5.70
N GLY A 38 37.40 38.09 -6.86
CA GLY A 38 38.32 38.11 -7.99
C GLY A 38 38.47 39.47 -8.69
N ILE A 39 37.39 40.27 -8.75
CA ILE A 39 37.32 41.50 -9.54
C ILE A 39 38.16 42.65 -8.95
N PRO A 40 38.18 42.91 -7.62
CA PRO A 40 39.08 43.87 -7.01
C PRO A 40 40.56 43.50 -7.19
N GLY A 41 40.89 42.20 -7.18
CA GLY A 41 42.25 41.71 -7.46
C GLY A 41 42.75 42.10 -8.86
N ILE A 42 41.88 41.97 -9.87
CA ILE A 42 42.14 42.42 -11.24
C ILE A 42 42.27 43.95 -11.31
N ALA A 43 41.37 44.69 -10.64
CA ALA A 43 41.31 46.15 -10.69
C ALA A 43 42.45 46.87 -9.92
N ARG A 44 42.96 46.25 -8.84
CA ARG A 44 44.09 46.77 -8.04
C ARG A 44 45.46 46.44 -8.64
N SER A 45 45.56 45.37 -9.42
CA SER A 45 46.84 44.91 -9.99
C SER A 45 47.43 45.93 -10.97
N GLN A 46 48.71 46.26 -10.81
CA GLN A 46 49.44 47.19 -11.69
C GLN A 46 50.21 46.45 -12.81
N SER A 47 50.70 45.23 -12.54
CA SER A 47 51.42 44.43 -13.54
C SER A 47 50.48 43.61 -14.43
N LYS A 48 50.86 43.42 -15.70
CA LYS A 48 50.09 42.59 -16.65
C LYS A 48 50.02 41.12 -16.20
N HIS A 49 51.11 40.58 -15.65
CA HIS A 49 51.16 39.20 -15.16
C HIS A 49 50.18 38.96 -14.01
N ASN A 50 50.10 39.86 -13.02
CA ASN A 50 49.18 39.71 -11.91
C ASN A 50 47.72 39.85 -12.36
N ARG A 51 47.44 40.73 -13.33
CA ARG A 51 46.09 40.83 -13.93
C ARG A 51 45.68 39.56 -14.65
N ILE A 52 46.59 38.92 -15.38
CA ILE A 52 46.34 37.64 -16.06
C ILE A 52 46.10 36.55 -15.02
N PHE A 53 46.95 36.45 -14.00
CA PHE A 53 46.78 35.53 -12.89
C PHE A 53 45.41 35.67 -12.21
N TRP A 54 45.04 36.88 -11.77
CA TRP A 54 43.74 37.11 -11.12
C TRP A 54 42.56 36.83 -12.06
N SER A 55 42.70 37.11 -13.36
CA SER A 55 41.67 36.77 -14.36
C SER A 55 41.50 35.26 -14.50
N ILE A 56 42.59 34.50 -14.65
CA ILE A 56 42.56 33.04 -14.78
C ILE A 56 41.97 32.40 -13.51
N CYS A 57 42.45 32.79 -12.32
CA CYS A 57 41.94 32.27 -11.06
C CYS A 57 40.44 32.58 -10.88
N SER A 58 40.00 33.79 -11.22
CA SER A 58 38.59 34.18 -11.14
C SER A 58 37.71 33.38 -12.09
N ILE A 59 38.15 33.19 -13.34
CA ILE A 59 37.42 32.39 -14.33
C ILE A 59 37.37 30.91 -13.93
N ALA A 60 38.49 30.35 -13.47
CA ALA A 60 38.55 28.96 -13.01
C ALA A 60 37.61 28.72 -11.81
N PHE A 61 37.61 29.63 -10.83
CA PHE A 61 36.72 29.53 -9.68
C PHE A 61 35.25 29.64 -10.06
N VAL A 62 34.90 30.55 -10.98
CA VAL A 62 33.54 30.66 -11.53
C VAL A 62 33.13 29.37 -12.25
N ALA A 63 34.00 28.79 -13.08
CA ALA A 63 33.71 27.54 -13.79
C ALA A 63 33.50 26.36 -12.83
N ILE A 64 34.36 26.20 -11.83
CA ILE A 64 34.24 25.16 -10.80
C ILE A 64 32.95 25.34 -9.99
N THR A 65 32.63 26.58 -9.60
CA THR A 65 31.39 26.87 -8.87
C THR A 65 30.16 26.55 -9.70
N LEU A 66 30.13 26.92 -10.98
CA LEU A 66 29.03 26.60 -11.89
C LEU A 66 28.87 25.08 -12.06
N TYR A 67 29.97 24.33 -12.17
CA TYR A 67 29.93 22.87 -12.23
C TYR A 67 29.28 22.27 -10.97
N PHE A 68 29.73 22.68 -9.77
CA PHE A 68 29.15 22.20 -8.52
C PHE A 68 27.68 22.60 -8.36
N VAL A 69 27.31 23.83 -8.71
CA VAL A 69 25.91 24.28 -8.65
C VAL A 69 25.02 23.46 -9.59
N ILE A 70 25.44 23.24 -10.84
CA ILE A 70 24.68 22.41 -11.79
C ILE A 70 24.56 20.97 -11.27
N ARG A 71 25.64 20.43 -10.70
CA ARG A 71 25.63 19.08 -10.11
C ARG A 71 24.65 18.98 -8.94
N GLU A 72 24.68 19.92 -7.99
CA GLU A 72 23.76 19.88 -6.85
C GLU A 72 22.31 20.14 -7.26
N ILE A 73 22.06 21.00 -8.26
CA ILE A 73 20.73 21.17 -8.83
C ILE A 73 20.23 19.85 -9.44
N ARG A 74 21.06 19.15 -10.21
CA ARG A 74 20.69 17.83 -10.76
C ARG A 74 20.41 16.82 -9.65
N ASN A 75 21.31 16.70 -8.68
CA ASN A 75 21.11 15.81 -7.53
C ASN A 75 19.82 16.10 -6.75
N TYR A 76 19.46 17.39 -6.61
CA TYR A 76 18.20 17.80 -5.98
C TYR A 76 16.98 17.33 -6.79
N PHE A 77 17.03 17.46 -8.12
CA PHE A 77 15.95 17.04 -9.03
C PHE A 77 15.97 15.54 -9.39
N ASP A 78 16.98 14.78 -8.95
CA ASP A 78 16.97 13.32 -9.01
C ASP A 78 16.07 12.70 -7.93
N TYR A 79 15.61 13.50 -6.95
CA TYR A 79 14.67 13.09 -5.89
C TYR A 79 15.08 11.82 -5.14
N SER A 80 16.38 11.58 -4.98
CA SER A 80 16.89 10.41 -4.24
C SER A 80 16.45 10.44 -2.77
N THR A 81 16.09 9.28 -2.21
CA THR A 81 15.58 9.14 -0.84
C THR A 81 16.44 8.16 -0.04
N GLN A 82 16.41 8.30 1.29
CA GLN A 82 17.08 7.39 2.22
C GLN A 82 16.04 6.76 3.16
N THR A 83 16.13 5.45 3.34
CA THR A 83 15.25 4.71 4.27
C THR A 83 15.83 4.74 5.68
N SER A 84 15.06 5.21 6.65
CA SER A 84 15.37 5.05 8.08
C SER A 84 14.64 3.83 8.64
N VAL A 85 15.35 3.02 9.43
CA VAL A 85 14.79 1.83 10.07
C VAL A 85 14.90 2.00 11.58
N ASN A 86 13.75 2.05 12.25
CA ASN A 86 13.66 2.18 13.70
C ASN A 86 12.94 0.95 14.26
N MET A 87 13.49 0.39 15.34
CA MET A 87 12.84 -0.65 16.13
C MET A 87 12.25 0.00 17.38
N ILE A 88 10.93 0.00 17.47
CA ILE A 88 10.17 0.58 18.57
C ILE A 88 9.40 -0.52 19.29
N ASN A 89 9.47 -0.51 20.62
CA ASN A 89 8.67 -1.39 21.45
C ASN A 89 7.34 -0.70 21.74
N GLU A 90 6.31 -1.04 20.97
CA GLU A 90 4.94 -0.52 21.13
C GLU A 90 4.15 -1.42 22.10
N TRP A 91 3.83 -0.93 23.30
CA TRP A 91 3.02 -1.65 24.29
C TRP A 91 1.89 -0.76 24.84
N PRO A 92 0.64 -1.26 24.92
CA PRO A 92 0.14 -2.53 24.39
C PRO A 92 -0.01 -2.49 22.85
N GLN A 93 0.31 -3.60 22.18
CA GLN A 93 0.15 -3.73 20.74
C GLN A 93 -1.24 -4.31 20.40
N TYR A 94 -1.87 -3.89 19.31
CA TYR A 94 -3.03 -4.61 18.78
C TYR A 94 -2.64 -6.05 18.41
N PHE A 95 -3.47 -7.01 18.80
CA PHE A 95 -3.33 -8.37 18.30
C PHE A 95 -3.77 -8.37 16.82
N PRO A 96 -3.03 -8.99 15.90
CA PRO A 96 -3.38 -8.97 14.49
C PRO A 96 -4.71 -9.67 14.24
N ALA A 97 -5.31 -9.42 13.08
CA ALA A 97 -6.40 -10.23 12.62
C ALA A 97 -5.87 -11.57 12.10
N PHE A 98 -6.61 -12.64 12.40
CA PHE A 98 -6.31 -13.98 11.90
C PHE A 98 -7.51 -14.50 11.13
N THR A 99 -7.34 -14.65 9.82
CA THR A 99 -8.33 -15.24 8.94
C THR A 99 -8.05 -16.72 8.75
N ILE A 100 -9.12 -17.50 8.71
CA ILE A 100 -9.07 -18.93 8.48
C ILE A 100 -10.25 -19.37 7.59
N CYS A 101 -9.96 -20.25 6.63
CA CYS A 101 -10.96 -20.90 5.77
C CYS A 101 -10.71 -22.40 5.71
N ASN A 102 -11.77 -23.16 5.40
CA ASN A 102 -11.62 -24.54 4.98
C ASN A 102 -10.95 -24.59 3.59
N LEU A 103 -10.07 -25.58 3.34
CA LEU A 103 -9.42 -25.72 2.03
C LEU A 103 -10.42 -26.04 0.93
N VAL A 104 -11.44 -26.84 1.27
CA VAL A 104 -12.57 -27.14 0.39
C VAL A 104 -13.75 -26.26 0.82
N PRO A 105 -14.33 -25.46 -0.09
CA PRO A 105 -15.37 -24.52 0.26
C PRO A 105 -16.65 -25.25 0.69
N ILE A 106 -17.03 -26.29 -0.04
CA ILE A 106 -18.38 -26.86 -0.01
C ILE A 106 -18.41 -28.23 0.66
N ARG A 107 -19.45 -28.47 1.46
CA ARG A 107 -19.73 -29.73 2.16
C ARG A 107 -20.69 -30.63 1.37
N SER A 108 -20.36 -31.92 1.28
CA SER A 108 -21.04 -32.88 0.42
C SER A 108 -22.47 -33.22 0.87
N ASP A 109 -22.72 -33.28 2.18
CA ASP A 109 -23.99 -33.68 2.78
C ASP A 109 -25.15 -32.71 2.49
N ARG A 110 -24.84 -31.45 2.16
CA ARG A 110 -25.82 -30.43 1.77
C ARG A 110 -25.81 -30.13 0.28
N PHE A 111 -24.65 -30.26 -0.37
CA PHE A 111 -24.47 -29.83 -1.75
C PHE A 111 -24.83 -30.88 -2.80
N ILE A 112 -24.48 -32.16 -2.58
CA ILE A 112 -24.53 -33.17 -3.65
C ILE A 112 -25.94 -33.35 -4.21
N LYS A 113 -26.95 -33.51 -3.34
CA LYS A 113 -28.31 -33.80 -3.78
C LYS A 113 -28.92 -32.66 -4.63
N PRO A 114 -28.96 -31.40 -4.17
CA PRO A 114 -29.43 -30.28 -4.99
C PRO A 114 -28.67 -30.13 -6.32
N PHE A 115 -27.37 -30.41 -6.32
CA PHE A 115 -26.54 -30.32 -7.51
C PHE A 115 -26.86 -31.43 -8.54
N LEU A 116 -27.07 -32.66 -8.08
CA LEU A 116 -27.44 -33.77 -8.96
C LEU A 116 -28.83 -33.56 -9.56
N ASP A 117 -29.80 -33.11 -8.76
CA ASP A 117 -31.14 -32.74 -9.24
C ASP A 117 -31.05 -31.69 -10.38
N PHE A 118 -30.15 -30.71 -10.25
CA PHE A 118 -29.87 -29.72 -11.29
C PHE A 118 -29.27 -30.34 -12.56
N THR A 119 -28.27 -31.22 -12.43
CA THR A 119 -27.66 -31.86 -13.60
C THR A 119 -28.61 -32.79 -14.34
N ASP A 120 -29.52 -33.44 -13.61
CA ASP A 120 -30.54 -34.34 -14.15
C ASP A 120 -31.62 -33.56 -14.91
N MET A 121 -32.07 -32.42 -14.36
CA MET A 121 -33.00 -31.51 -15.06
C MET A 121 -32.44 -31.01 -16.41
N LEU A 122 -31.12 -30.82 -16.49
CA LEU A 122 -30.44 -30.38 -17.72
C LEU A 122 -29.99 -31.54 -18.61
N ASN A 123 -30.23 -32.79 -18.20
CA ASN A 123 -29.84 -34.01 -18.92
C ASN A 123 -28.35 -34.04 -19.32
N ILE A 124 -27.48 -33.52 -18.44
CA ILE A 124 -26.06 -33.27 -18.75
C ILE A 124 -25.26 -34.57 -18.84
N THR A 125 -25.57 -35.57 -18.01
CA THR A 125 -24.73 -36.77 -17.90
C THR A 125 -25.39 -38.11 -18.19
N ARG A 126 -26.72 -38.18 -18.43
CA ARG A 126 -27.44 -39.47 -18.61
C ARG A 126 -27.05 -40.52 -17.56
N THR A 127 -26.77 -40.08 -16.33
CA THR A 127 -26.36 -40.91 -15.20
C THR A 127 -27.52 -41.01 -14.23
N ASN A 128 -27.88 -42.22 -13.81
CA ASN A 128 -28.84 -42.41 -12.71
C ASN A 128 -28.16 -42.41 -11.32
N ASP A 129 -26.89 -42.00 -11.25
CA ASP A 129 -26.15 -41.97 -9.98
C ASP A 129 -26.56 -40.71 -9.20
N SER A 130 -27.26 -40.94 -8.09
CA SER A 130 -27.73 -39.91 -7.16
C SER A 130 -26.81 -39.72 -5.96
N ILE A 131 -25.68 -40.44 -5.92
CA ILE A 131 -24.81 -40.56 -4.75
C ILE A 131 -23.45 -39.91 -4.98
N SER A 132 -22.89 -40.04 -6.19
CA SER A 132 -21.53 -39.56 -6.48
C SER A 132 -21.49 -38.56 -7.64
N ILE A 133 -20.68 -37.51 -7.48
CA ILE A 133 -20.42 -36.54 -8.55
C ILE A 133 -19.36 -37.13 -9.48
N SER A 134 -19.62 -37.17 -10.78
CA SER A 134 -18.61 -37.51 -11.79
C SER A 134 -17.73 -36.32 -12.15
N SER A 135 -16.54 -36.58 -12.71
CA SER A 135 -15.62 -35.51 -13.17
C SER A 135 -16.21 -34.62 -14.27
N ASN A 136 -17.15 -35.14 -15.08
CA ASN A 136 -17.87 -34.34 -16.07
C ASN A 136 -18.94 -33.45 -15.44
N GLN A 137 -19.68 -33.95 -14.43
CA GLN A 137 -20.62 -33.12 -13.67
C GLN A 137 -19.88 -32.00 -12.92
N ALA A 138 -18.72 -32.29 -12.32
CA ALA A 138 -17.97 -31.31 -11.54
C ALA A 138 -17.68 -29.98 -12.29
N LYS A 139 -17.60 -30.02 -13.63
CA LYS A 139 -17.41 -28.83 -14.49
C LYS A 139 -18.57 -27.82 -14.38
N TYR A 140 -19.77 -28.29 -14.05
CA TYR A 140 -21.01 -27.50 -13.95
C TYR A 140 -21.31 -26.99 -12.53
N ILE A 141 -20.42 -27.27 -11.55
CA ILE A 141 -20.58 -26.77 -10.18
C ILE A 141 -20.62 -25.23 -10.18
N GLY A 142 -19.77 -24.59 -10.98
CA GLY A 142 -19.76 -23.14 -11.14
C GLY A 142 -21.09 -22.58 -11.66
N ASP A 143 -21.65 -23.22 -12.69
CA ASP A 143 -22.93 -22.82 -13.30
C ASP A 143 -24.08 -22.93 -12.31
N PHE A 144 -24.12 -24.02 -11.53
CA PHE A 144 -25.13 -24.21 -10.48
C PHE A 144 -25.07 -23.10 -9.42
N LEU A 145 -23.87 -22.78 -8.93
CA LEU A 145 -23.69 -21.71 -7.95
C LEU A 145 -24.04 -20.35 -8.53
N GLN A 146 -23.69 -20.10 -9.79
CA GLN A 146 -24.02 -18.84 -10.47
C GLN A 146 -25.54 -18.65 -10.62
N ILE A 147 -26.29 -19.71 -10.94
CA ILE A 147 -27.75 -19.66 -11.02
C ILE A 147 -28.37 -19.33 -9.66
N LYS A 148 -27.89 -19.98 -8.58
CA LYS A 148 -28.32 -19.68 -7.20
C LYS A 148 -28.10 -18.21 -6.83
N VAL A 149 -26.92 -17.66 -7.15
CA VAL A 149 -26.60 -16.25 -6.94
C VAL A 149 -27.55 -15.34 -7.73
N ASN A 150 -27.82 -15.64 -9.00
CA ASN A 150 -28.74 -14.86 -9.84
C ASN A 150 -30.19 -14.89 -9.31
N GLN A 151 -30.57 -15.95 -8.62
CA GLN A 151 -31.87 -16.09 -7.95
C GLN A 151 -31.92 -15.44 -6.56
N ASN A 152 -30.81 -14.83 -6.13
CA ASN A 152 -30.65 -14.22 -4.81
C ASN A 152 -30.90 -15.22 -3.66
N GLU A 153 -30.61 -16.50 -3.90
CA GLU A 153 -30.67 -17.56 -2.90
C GLU A 153 -29.36 -17.63 -2.12
N SER A 154 -29.44 -17.79 -0.79
CA SER A 154 -28.25 -18.03 0.02
C SER A 154 -27.71 -19.43 -0.23
N PHE A 155 -26.39 -19.53 -0.30
CA PHE A 155 -25.64 -20.78 -0.41
C PHE A 155 -24.84 -21.07 0.87
N ASP A 156 -25.20 -20.42 1.99
CA ASP A 156 -24.53 -20.58 3.29
C ASP A 156 -24.59 -22.01 3.82
N GLU A 157 -25.68 -22.72 3.54
CA GLU A 157 -25.86 -24.11 3.96
C GLU A 157 -24.87 -25.08 3.30
N PHE A 158 -24.30 -24.69 2.16
CA PHE A 158 -23.30 -25.48 1.45
C PHE A 158 -21.90 -25.33 2.03
N PHE A 159 -21.66 -24.34 2.89
CA PHE A 159 -20.35 -24.11 3.48
C PHE A 159 -20.20 -24.77 4.86
N PHE A 160 -18.96 -24.84 5.33
CA PHE A 160 -18.67 -25.33 6.67
C PHE A 160 -18.84 -24.23 7.72
N PRO A 161 -19.83 -24.31 8.63
CA PRO A 161 -20.00 -23.32 9.68
C PRO A 161 -18.85 -23.41 10.70
N LEU A 162 -18.36 -22.26 11.17
CA LEU A 162 -17.27 -22.18 12.13
C LEU A 162 -17.56 -22.97 13.42
N ASP A 163 -18.79 -22.93 13.93
CA ASP A 163 -19.18 -23.69 15.13
C ASP A 163 -18.99 -25.20 14.98
N ALA A 164 -19.13 -25.74 13.76
CA ALA A 164 -18.90 -27.16 13.51
C ALA A 164 -17.41 -27.49 13.36
N MET A 165 -16.59 -26.51 12.93
CA MET A 165 -15.17 -26.69 12.72
C MET A 165 -14.34 -26.39 13.98
N LEU A 166 -14.73 -25.41 14.78
CA LEU A 166 -13.94 -24.89 15.90
C LEU A 166 -14.13 -25.75 17.17
N ILE A 167 -13.17 -26.64 17.43
CA ILE A 167 -13.18 -27.50 18.62
C ILE A 167 -12.74 -26.75 19.87
N LYS A 168 -11.68 -25.94 19.76
CA LYS A 168 -11.10 -25.19 20.88
C LYS A 168 -10.68 -23.80 20.43
N CYS A 169 -11.01 -22.81 21.23
CA CYS A 169 -10.57 -21.43 21.05
C CYS A 169 -10.16 -20.86 22.40
N THR A 170 -8.91 -20.42 22.51
CA THR A 170 -8.44 -19.66 23.68
C THR A 170 -7.61 -18.48 23.22
N PHE A 171 -7.94 -17.29 23.71
CA PHE A 171 -7.23 -16.05 23.46
C PHE A 171 -6.74 -15.46 24.78
N ASN A 172 -5.43 -15.26 24.93
CA ASN A 172 -4.79 -14.77 26.17
C ASN A 172 -5.29 -15.51 27.43
N GLY A 173 -5.43 -16.83 27.34
CA GLY A 173 -5.91 -17.70 28.43
C GLY A 173 -7.44 -17.69 28.64
N ARG A 174 -8.19 -16.79 27.99
CA ARG A 174 -9.66 -16.72 28.06
C ARG A 174 -10.30 -17.57 26.97
N SER A 175 -11.43 -18.20 27.28
CA SER A 175 -12.21 -18.96 26.30
C SER A 175 -12.84 -18.02 25.26
N CYS A 176 -12.80 -18.42 23.99
CA CYS A 176 -13.50 -17.74 22.89
C CYS A 176 -14.38 -18.74 22.12
N SER A 177 -15.22 -18.24 21.22
CA SER A 177 -16.14 -19.04 20.40
C SER A 177 -16.26 -18.47 18.98
N ALA A 178 -17.04 -19.12 18.11
CA ALA A 178 -17.28 -18.64 16.76
C ALA A 178 -17.88 -17.21 16.72
N LYS A 179 -18.60 -16.80 17.77
CA LYS A 179 -19.16 -15.44 17.90
C LYS A 179 -18.09 -14.34 17.94
N ASN A 180 -16.83 -14.68 18.22
CA ASN A 180 -15.71 -13.75 18.22
C ASN A 180 -15.07 -13.60 16.83
N PHE A 181 -15.64 -14.24 15.81
CA PHE A 181 -15.16 -14.19 14.43
C PHE A 181 -16.20 -13.51 13.55
N THR A 182 -15.72 -12.77 12.57
CA THR A 182 -16.53 -12.18 11.51
C THR A 182 -16.41 -13.03 10.26
N SER A 183 -17.52 -13.45 9.68
CA SER A 183 -17.53 -14.25 8.46
C SER A 183 -17.45 -13.39 7.20
N PHE A 184 -16.89 -13.92 6.13
CA PHE A 184 -16.95 -13.33 4.79
C PHE A 184 -16.79 -14.41 3.72
N TYR A 185 -17.11 -14.07 2.47
CA TYR A 185 -16.93 -15.00 1.34
C TYR A 185 -15.61 -14.73 0.62
N SER A 186 -14.78 -15.75 0.52
CA SER A 186 -13.67 -15.84 -0.42
C SER A 186 -14.17 -16.42 -1.74
N SER A 187 -13.71 -15.86 -2.85
CA SER A 187 -13.99 -16.37 -4.19
C SER A 187 -13.47 -17.79 -4.41
N THR A 188 -12.42 -18.14 -3.67
CA THR A 188 -11.68 -19.40 -3.82
C THR A 188 -12.04 -20.42 -2.74
N TYR A 189 -12.26 -19.98 -1.51
CA TYR A 189 -12.42 -20.84 -0.32
C TYR A 189 -13.83 -20.82 0.28
N GLY A 190 -14.77 -20.06 -0.29
CA GLY A 190 -16.14 -19.99 0.21
C GLY A 190 -16.19 -19.24 1.55
N LEU A 191 -16.95 -19.75 2.51
CA LEU A 191 -17.14 -19.08 3.80
C LEU A 191 -15.87 -19.15 4.68
N CYS A 192 -15.34 -17.98 4.97
CA CYS A 192 -14.13 -17.75 5.75
C CYS A 192 -14.44 -16.96 7.02
N TYR A 193 -13.54 -17.03 8.00
CA TYR A 193 -13.73 -16.43 9.31
C TYR A 193 -12.50 -15.66 9.76
N THR A 194 -12.70 -14.45 10.26
CA THR A 194 -11.63 -13.59 10.75
C THR A 194 -11.79 -13.31 12.23
N PHE A 195 -10.81 -13.71 13.02
CA PHE A 195 -10.68 -13.29 14.41
C PHE A 195 -10.17 -11.86 14.45
N ASN A 196 -10.75 -11.03 15.34
CA ASN A 196 -10.30 -9.67 15.61
C ASN A 196 -10.31 -8.71 14.40
N ALA A 197 -11.26 -8.85 13.47
CA ALA A 197 -11.47 -7.87 12.40
C ALA A 197 -12.03 -6.55 12.93
N LYS A 198 -11.58 -5.41 12.41
CA LYS A 198 -12.15 -4.09 12.74
C LYS A 198 -13.35 -3.81 11.83
N LEU A 199 -14.55 -3.77 12.40
CA LEU A 199 -15.78 -3.36 11.71
C LEU A 199 -16.17 -1.92 12.06
N LYS A 200 -16.82 -1.18 11.15
CA LYS A 200 -17.28 0.21 11.34
C LYS A 200 -18.07 0.42 12.64
N ASN A 201 -18.83 -0.60 13.06
CA ASN A 201 -19.66 -0.56 14.28
C ASN A 201 -19.03 -1.26 15.50
N MET A 202 -17.83 -1.83 15.38
CA MET A 202 -17.12 -2.46 16.50
C MET A 202 -16.01 -1.53 17.03
N LYS A 203 -16.19 -1.06 18.27
CA LYS A 203 -15.21 -0.19 18.94
C LYS A 203 -13.98 -0.94 19.48
N ASN A 204 -14.10 -2.24 19.76
CA ASN A 204 -13.10 -2.95 20.57
C ASN A 204 -12.29 -3.94 19.75
N ILE A 205 -11.10 -3.52 19.33
CA ILE A 205 -10.04 -4.40 18.83
C ILE A 205 -9.34 -5.04 20.04
N GLN A 206 -9.04 -6.34 19.95
CA GLN A 206 -8.30 -7.06 20.96
C GLN A 206 -6.80 -6.71 20.91
N TYR A 207 -6.19 -6.57 22.07
CA TYR A 207 -4.76 -6.29 22.23
C TYR A 207 -3.97 -7.57 22.53
N SER A 208 -2.68 -7.57 22.19
CA SER A 208 -1.73 -8.51 22.78
C SER A 208 -1.78 -8.37 24.31
N ASP A 209 -1.45 -9.44 25.02
CA ASP A 209 -1.63 -9.57 26.47
C ASP A 209 -1.31 -8.26 27.23
N GLU A 210 -2.30 -7.77 27.99
CA GLU A 210 -2.25 -6.51 28.73
C GLU A 210 -1.10 -6.48 29.74
N TYR A 211 -0.60 -7.64 30.17
CA TYR A 211 0.52 -7.78 31.10
C TYR A 211 1.91 -7.83 30.44
N GLY A 212 2.03 -7.44 29.16
CA GLY A 212 3.31 -7.39 28.44
C GLY A 212 3.76 -8.71 27.81
N GLY A 213 2.83 -9.68 27.69
CA GLY A 213 3.05 -10.93 26.97
C GLY A 213 2.79 -10.78 25.45
N PRO A 214 3.35 -11.66 24.60
CA PRO A 214 3.24 -11.56 23.13
C PRO A 214 1.82 -11.75 22.55
N GLY A 215 0.79 -11.92 23.37
CA GLY A 215 -0.55 -12.33 22.95
C GLY A 215 -0.55 -13.78 22.43
N ASN A 216 -1.60 -14.54 22.71
CA ASN A 216 -1.68 -15.94 22.26
C ASN A 216 -3.08 -16.33 21.84
N LEU A 217 -3.24 -16.68 20.57
CA LEU A 217 -4.44 -17.28 20.02
C LEU A 217 -4.16 -18.76 19.73
N ASN A 218 -4.86 -19.64 20.44
CA ASN A 218 -4.73 -21.07 20.28
C ASN A 218 -6.07 -21.66 19.82
N LEU A 219 -6.04 -22.24 18.63
CA LEU A 219 -7.20 -22.75 17.92
C LEU A 219 -7.00 -24.23 17.63
N ARG A 220 -8.08 -25.00 17.73
CA ARG A 220 -8.13 -26.39 17.26
C ARG A 220 -9.35 -26.55 16.37
N PHE A 221 -9.12 -27.06 15.17
CA PHE A 221 -10.16 -27.25 14.17
C PHE A 221 -10.37 -28.73 13.84
N TYR A 222 -11.61 -29.07 13.54
CA TYR A 222 -12.02 -30.27 12.84
C TYR A 222 -12.42 -29.88 11.41
N VAL A 223 -11.65 -30.35 10.43
CA VAL A 223 -11.81 -29.90 9.03
C VAL A 223 -13.00 -30.53 8.30
N HIS A 224 -13.62 -31.57 8.87
CA HIS A 224 -14.68 -32.36 8.22
C HIS A 224 -14.30 -32.90 6.83
N SER A 225 -13.08 -33.44 6.67
CA SER A 225 -12.56 -33.91 5.38
C SER A 225 -13.37 -35.04 4.74
N HIS A 226 -14.15 -35.79 5.53
CA HIS A 226 -15.08 -36.81 5.03
C HIS A 226 -16.27 -36.21 4.25
N GLN A 227 -16.51 -34.90 4.37
CA GLN A 227 -17.57 -34.17 3.66
C GLN A 227 -17.02 -33.38 2.46
N TYR A 228 -15.77 -33.57 2.08
CA TYR A 228 -15.21 -32.84 0.95
C TYR A 228 -15.81 -33.35 -0.35
N VAL A 229 -16.29 -32.42 -1.16
CA VAL A 229 -16.78 -32.72 -2.51
C VAL A 229 -15.57 -32.98 -3.43
N PRO A 230 -15.56 -34.12 -4.16
CA PRO A 230 -14.45 -34.44 -5.06
C PRO A 230 -14.36 -33.47 -6.24
N TYR A 231 -13.19 -33.39 -6.86
CA TYR A 231 -12.89 -32.58 -8.07
C TYR A 231 -12.94 -31.04 -7.91
N ILE A 232 -13.32 -30.49 -6.75
CA ILE A 232 -13.29 -29.04 -6.51
C ILE A 232 -11.87 -28.57 -6.15
N ARG A 233 -11.20 -29.30 -5.24
CA ARG A 233 -9.84 -29.00 -4.80
C ARG A 233 -9.08 -30.26 -4.46
N GLU A 234 -7.77 -30.16 -4.57
CA GLU A 234 -6.84 -31.19 -4.12
C GLU A 234 -6.32 -30.87 -2.72
N GLY A 235 -6.18 -31.91 -1.89
CA GLY A 235 -5.60 -31.82 -0.56
C GLY A 235 -6.61 -31.74 0.58
N ILE A 236 -6.09 -31.85 1.81
CA ILE A 236 -6.88 -31.75 3.05
C ILE A 236 -6.18 -30.78 3.99
N GLY A 237 -6.90 -29.78 4.47
CA GLY A 237 -6.29 -28.75 5.28
C GLY A 237 -7.18 -27.54 5.48
N MET A 238 -6.53 -26.49 5.94
CA MET A 238 -7.12 -25.17 6.08
C MET A 238 -6.16 -24.15 5.49
N ILE A 239 -6.66 -22.98 5.14
CA ILE A 239 -5.82 -21.87 4.70
C ILE A 239 -6.01 -20.75 5.70
N GLY A 240 -4.89 -20.24 6.22
CA GLY A 240 -4.88 -19.19 7.23
C GLY A 240 -4.05 -17.99 6.80
N MET A 241 -4.37 -16.80 7.30
CA MET A 241 -3.63 -15.57 7.02
C MET A 241 -3.60 -14.68 8.26
N VAL A 242 -2.42 -14.11 8.54
CA VAL A 242 -2.26 -13.06 9.55
C VAL A 242 -2.19 -11.72 8.82
N HIS A 243 -3.01 -10.76 9.21
CA HIS A 243 -3.08 -9.44 8.57
C HIS A 243 -3.45 -8.34 9.56
N ASN A 244 -3.40 -7.09 9.10
CA ASN A 244 -3.84 -5.95 9.91
C ASN A 244 -5.37 -5.98 10.08
N ASN A 245 -5.87 -5.57 11.23
CA ASN A 245 -7.30 -5.58 11.59
C ASN A 245 -8.15 -4.70 10.66
N VAL A 246 -7.53 -3.70 10.01
CA VAL A 246 -8.12 -2.80 8.99
C VAL A 246 -7.75 -3.18 7.57
N GLN A 247 -7.33 -4.42 7.33
CA GLN A 247 -6.99 -4.87 5.97
C GLN A 247 -8.00 -5.93 5.53
N LEU A 248 -8.47 -5.80 4.28
CA LEU A 248 -9.25 -6.84 3.62
C LEU A 248 -8.41 -8.13 3.53
N PRO A 249 -8.91 -9.27 4.04
CA PRO A 249 -8.18 -10.53 4.00
C PRO A 249 -8.11 -11.08 2.57
N LEU A 250 -7.01 -10.80 1.88
CA LEU A 250 -6.69 -11.35 0.55
C LEU A 250 -6.13 -12.77 0.66
N ILE A 251 -6.90 -13.66 1.28
CA ILE A 251 -6.45 -15.04 1.59
C ILE A 251 -6.23 -15.89 0.33
N ASP A 252 -6.86 -15.51 -0.79
CA ASP A 252 -6.74 -16.17 -2.08
C ASP A 252 -5.31 -16.06 -2.66
N SER A 253 -4.59 -14.98 -2.31
CA SER A 253 -3.23 -14.73 -2.80
C SER A 253 -2.16 -14.85 -1.72
N ALA A 254 -2.47 -14.50 -0.47
CA ALA A 254 -1.50 -14.44 0.63
C ALA A 254 -1.73 -15.50 1.73
N GLY A 255 -2.65 -16.43 1.51
CA GLY A 255 -2.95 -17.51 2.45
C GLY A 255 -1.81 -18.51 2.61
N ILE A 256 -1.67 -19.03 3.83
CA ILE A 256 -0.73 -20.08 4.21
C ILE A 256 -1.51 -21.39 4.38
N ALA A 257 -1.07 -22.44 3.71
CA ALA A 257 -1.64 -23.77 3.85
C ALA A 257 -1.26 -24.40 5.20
N LEU A 258 -2.28 -24.87 5.92
CA LEU A 258 -2.19 -25.51 7.22
C LEU A 258 -2.65 -26.96 7.07
N ALA A 259 -1.68 -27.88 7.02
CA ALA A 259 -1.95 -29.32 6.93
C ALA A 259 -2.62 -29.84 8.22
N THR A 260 -3.50 -30.82 8.09
CA THR A 260 -4.11 -31.51 9.23
C THR A 260 -3.11 -32.44 9.92
N GLY A 261 -3.39 -32.80 11.18
CA GLY A 261 -2.54 -33.72 11.96
C GLY A 261 -1.34 -33.07 12.67
N PHE A 262 -1.08 -31.78 12.43
CA PHE A 262 0.04 -31.04 13.02
C PHE A 262 -0.44 -29.85 13.86
N LYS A 263 0.38 -29.47 14.85
CA LYS A 263 0.24 -28.19 15.56
C LYS A 263 1.14 -27.15 14.90
N HIS A 264 0.53 -26.21 14.18
CA HIS A 264 1.24 -25.10 13.55
C HIS A 264 1.48 -23.97 14.55
N ARG A 265 2.69 -23.42 14.60
CA ARG A 265 3.03 -22.24 15.40
C ARG A 265 3.41 -21.10 14.47
N ILE A 266 2.54 -20.09 14.36
CA ILE A 266 2.77 -18.91 13.53
C ILE A 266 3.21 -17.77 14.44
N THR A 267 4.40 -17.24 14.20
CA THR A 267 4.94 -16.06 14.89
C THR A 267 4.93 -14.88 13.95
N TYR A 268 4.61 -13.69 14.46
CA TYR A 268 4.53 -12.48 13.66
C TYR A 268 5.35 -11.34 14.27
N THR A 269 5.73 -10.39 13.44
CA THR A 269 6.35 -9.13 13.85
C THR A 269 5.73 -8.02 13.03
N LYS A 270 5.22 -6.98 13.70
CA LYS A 270 4.60 -5.84 13.01
C LYS A 270 5.70 -5.00 12.37
N LYS A 271 5.53 -4.72 11.07
CA LYS A 271 6.38 -3.80 10.32
C LYS A 271 5.51 -2.73 9.69
N THR A 272 5.70 -1.49 10.11
CA THR A 272 5.08 -0.32 9.47
C THR A 272 6.05 0.25 8.44
N ILE A 273 5.58 0.49 7.22
CA ILE A 273 6.37 1.10 6.16
C ILE A 273 5.65 2.37 5.71
N SER A 274 6.34 3.50 5.79
CA SER A 274 5.84 4.79 5.32
C SER A 274 6.61 5.23 4.08
N TYR A 275 5.90 5.52 3.01
CA TYR A 275 6.50 6.02 1.77
C TYR A 275 6.29 7.54 1.65
N LEU A 276 7.22 8.22 0.98
CA LEU A 276 7.07 9.64 0.64
C LEU A 276 6.15 9.81 -0.56
N ARG A 277 5.40 10.91 -0.62
CA ARG A 277 4.55 11.22 -1.78
C ARG A 277 5.39 11.59 -3.01
N ALA A 278 4.74 11.67 -4.18
CA ALA A 278 5.33 12.23 -5.38
C ALA A 278 5.95 13.62 -5.12
N PRO A 279 7.11 13.95 -5.70
CA PRO A 279 7.86 13.21 -6.74
C PRO A 279 8.83 12.14 -6.23
N TYR A 280 8.94 11.94 -4.91
CA TYR A 280 9.92 11.00 -4.32
C TYR A 280 9.55 9.53 -4.48
N SER A 281 8.26 9.23 -4.66
CA SER A 281 7.77 7.89 -4.99
C SER A 281 6.46 7.96 -5.78
N THR A 282 5.98 6.80 -6.22
CA THR A 282 4.68 6.63 -6.89
C THR A 282 3.52 6.37 -5.90
N CYS A 283 3.76 6.46 -4.59
CA CYS A 283 2.73 6.25 -3.58
C CYS A 283 1.74 7.43 -3.59
N ASP A 284 0.44 7.12 -3.62
CA ASP A 284 -0.67 8.07 -3.50
C ASP A 284 -1.55 7.66 -2.31
N ASP A 285 -2.18 8.64 -1.66
CA ASP A 285 -3.11 8.40 -0.55
C ASP A 285 -4.53 8.09 -1.02
N LYS A 286 -4.77 8.22 -2.33
CA LYS A 286 -6.06 7.91 -2.93
C LYS A 286 -6.22 6.41 -3.10
N ILE A 287 -7.25 5.86 -2.46
CA ILE A 287 -7.68 4.49 -2.69
C ILE A 287 -8.22 4.40 -4.14
N PRO A 288 -7.73 3.46 -4.97
CA PRO A 288 -8.29 3.25 -6.30
C PRO A 288 -9.78 2.93 -6.22
N SER A 289 -10.59 3.47 -7.12
CA SER A 289 -12.06 3.30 -7.12
C SER A 289 -12.50 1.84 -7.09
N MET A 290 -11.76 0.95 -7.76
CA MET A 290 -12.01 -0.50 -7.74
C MET A 290 -11.82 -1.09 -6.34
N MET A 291 -10.79 -0.67 -5.61
CA MET A 291 -10.53 -1.13 -4.25
C MET A 291 -11.55 -0.55 -3.27
N GLN A 292 -11.97 0.70 -3.48
CA GLN A 292 -13.01 1.34 -2.69
C GLN A 292 -14.37 0.62 -2.83
N ALA A 293 -14.74 0.23 -4.05
CA ALA A 293 -15.93 -0.60 -4.27
C ALA A 293 -15.87 -1.97 -3.57
N MET A 294 -14.69 -2.58 -3.47
CA MET A 294 -14.51 -3.80 -2.68
C MET A 294 -14.69 -3.53 -1.18
N PHE A 295 -14.18 -2.42 -0.66
CA PHE A 295 -14.33 -2.05 0.75
C PHE A 295 -15.77 -1.73 1.14
N ASP A 296 -16.50 -1.00 0.31
CA ASP A 296 -17.90 -0.63 0.58
C ASP A 296 -18.82 -1.85 0.62
N ASN A 297 -18.55 -2.84 -0.24
CA ASN A 297 -19.33 -4.09 -0.29
C ASN A 297 -18.94 -5.10 0.79
N TYR A 298 -17.81 -4.91 1.47
CA TYR A 298 -17.32 -5.87 2.45
C TYR A 298 -17.86 -5.59 3.86
N GLN A 299 -19.08 -6.07 4.10
CA GLN A 299 -19.75 -6.23 5.41
C GLN A 299 -19.50 -5.11 6.45
N GLY A 300 -19.46 -3.84 6.03
CA GLY A 300 -19.29 -2.72 6.94
C GLY A 300 -17.93 -2.70 7.67
N ALA A 301 -16.87 -3.25 7.08
CA ALA A 301 -15.51 -3.07 7.58
C ALA A 301 -15.02 -1.63 7.36
N GLU A 302 -14.25 -1.09 8.31
CA GLU A 302 -13.62 0.22 8.18
C GLU A 302 -12.23 -0.01 7.59
N TYR A 303 -12.13 0.15 6.28
CA TYR A 303 -10.88 0.07 5.52
C TYR A 303 -10.49 1.46 5.04
#